data_AF-A0A510DTU8-F1
#
_entry.id   AF-A0A510DTU8-F1
#
_cell.length_a   1.000
_cell.length_b   1.000
_cell.length_c   1.000
_cell.angle_alpha   90.00
_cell.angle_beta   90.00
_cell.angle_gamma   90.00
#
_symmetry.space_group_name_H-M   'P 1'
#
loop_
_entity.id
_entity.type
_entity.pdbx_description
1 polymer ?
#
loop_
_entity_poly.entity_id
_entity_poly.type
_entity_poly.pdbx_seq_one_letter_code
_entity_poly.pdbx_strand_id
1 'polypeptide(L)'
;MVDYEFPKLPKVNKITALDVGVEKLLTTSHGEYFPNVKPYENALWKVRHLHRILSGKQFLSKNWFKAKVKLAEAYEHLRNLRKDTST
;
A
#
# COMPACT_ATOMS: atom_id res chain seq x y z
N MET A 1 4.65 -28.82 -11.27
CA MET A 1 3.97 -28.25 -10.08
C MET A 1 4.63 -28.88 -8.87
N VAL A 2 5.05 -28.09 -7.89
CA VAL A 2 5.59 -28.63 -6.63
C VAL A 2 4.40 -28.72 -5.70
N ASP A 3 4.08 -29.93 -5.26
CA ASP A 3 2.98 -30.18 -4.33
C ASP A 3 3.38 -29.67 -2.95
N TYR A 4 2.95 -28.45 -2.62
CA TYR A 4 3.18 -27.87 -1.30
C TYR A 4 2.06 -28.29 -0.37
N GLU A 5 2.31 -29.33 0.42
CA GLU A 5 1.40 -29.75 1.50
C GLU A 5 1.53 -28.80 2.69
N PHE A 6 0.43 -28.13 3.03
CA PHE A 6 0.38 -27.31 4.24
C PHE A 6 0.42 -28.20 5.48
N PRO A 7 1.30 -27.91 6.46
CA PRO A 7 1.33 -28.67 7.71
C PRO A 7 0.00 -28.53 8.43
N LYS A 8 -0.55 -29.66 8.90
CA LYS A 8 -1.77 -29.66 9.72
C LYS A 8 -1.48 -28.94 11.03
N LEU A 9 -2.12 -27.79 11.23
CA LEU A 9 -2.06 -27.07 12.49
C LEU A 9 -2.63 -27.94 13.63
N PRO A 10 -2.07 -27.86 14.85
CA PRO A 10 -2.61 -28.56 16.00
C PRO A 10 -4.07 -28.14 16.22
N LYS A 11 -4.94 -29.09 16.60
CA LYS A 11 -6.34 -28.78 16.91
C LYS A 11 -6.38 -27.87 18.14
N VAL A 12 -6.71 -26.60 17.91
CA VAL A 12 -6.93 -25.61 18.97
C VAL A 12 -8.44 -25.49 19.18
N ASN A 13 -8.94 -25.63 20.41
CA ASN A 13 -10.36 -25.40 20.74
C ASN A 13 -10.72 -23.90 20.80
N LYS A 14 -9.91 -23.04 20.17
CA LYS A 14 -10.05 -21.59 20.18
C LYS A 14 -10.52 -21.16 18.80
N ILE A 15 -11.77 -20.70 18.73
CA ILE A 15 -12.36 -20.14 17.52
C ILE A 15 -12.05 -18.65 17.51
N THR A 16 -11.37 -18.21 16.45
CA THR A 16 -10.97 -16.83 16.27
C THR A 16 -11.52 -16.34 14.93
N ALA A 17 -12.29 -15.27 14.93
CA ALA A 17 -12.75 -14.67 13.68
C ALA A 17 -11.61 -13.85 13.07
N LEU A 18 -11.38 -14.02 11.76
CA LEU A 18 -10.39 -13.29 10.99
C LEU A 18 -11.12 -12.37 10.01
N ASP A 19 -10.91 -11.07 10.16
CA ASP A 19 -11.36 -10.05 9.22
C ASP A 19 -10.19 -9.61 8.33
N VAL A 20 -10.38 -9.57 7.03
CA VAL A 20 -9.32 -9.21 6.05
C VAL A 20 -9.76 -7.98 5.28
N GLY A 21 -9.02 -6.88 5.44
CA GLY A 21 -9.40 -5.56 4.93
C GLY A 21 -8.33 -4.88 4.08
N VAL A 22 -8.74 -3.80 3.40
CA VAL A 22 -7.84 -2.95 2.60
C VAL A 22 -6.96 -2.08 3.49
N GLU A 23 -7.47 -1.67 4.65
CA GLU A 23 -6.74 -0.89 5.65
C GLU A 23 -5.87 -1.80 6.53
N LYS A 24 -6.44 -2.90 7.02
CA LYS A 24 -5.78 -3.90 7.88
C LYS A 24 -5.76 -5.24 7.16
N LEU A 25 -4.56 -5.77 6.91
CA LEU A 25 -4.36 -7.03 6.19
C LEU A 25 -5.10 -8.19 6.86
N LEU A 26 -5.11 -8.20 8.20
CA LEU A 26 -5.79 -9.19 9.02
C LEU A 26 -6.15 -8.54 10.35
N THR A 27 -7.37 -8.69 10.83
CA THR A 27 -7.80 -8.33 12.18
C THR A 27 -8.40 -9.56 12.82
N THR A 28 -7.90 -9.88 14.01
CA THR A 28 -8.27 -11.05 14.79
C THR A 28 -9.37 -10.64 15.78
N SER A 29 -10.35 -11.50 16.07
CA SER A 29 -11.39 -11.20 17.09
C SER A 29 -10.86 -10.93 18.50
N HIS A 30 -9.57 -11.20 18.73
CA HIS A 30 -8.84 -10.87 19.96
C HIS A 30 -8.19 -9.48 19.94
N GLY A 31 -8.41 -8.68 18.90
CA GLY A 31 -7.89 -7.32 18.76
C GLY A 31 -6.51 -7.21 18.09
N GLU A 32 -5.85 -8.33 17.79
CA GLU A 32 -4.57 -8.33 17.07
C GLU A 32 -4.79 -8.00 15.59
N TYR A 33 -4.07 -7.02 15.04
CA TYR A 33 -4.15 -6.68 13.62
C TYR A 33 -2.78 -6.63 12.95
N PHE A 34 -2.77 -6.96 11.65
CA PHE A 34 -1.61 -6.87 10.78
C PHE A 34 -1.82 -5.70 9.80
N PRO A 35 -0.86 -4.75 9.69
CA PRO A 35 -0.99 -3.63 8.77
C PRO A 35 -0.89 -4.10 7.31
N ASN A 36 -1.66 -3.47 6.42
CA ASN A 36 -1.53 -3.72 4.99
C ASN A 36 -0.40 -2.86 4.39
N VAL A 37 0.68 -3.50 3.91
CA VAL A 37 1.82 -2.81 3.28
C VAL A 37 1.53 -2.37 1.84
N LYS A 38 0.54 -2.98 1.17
CA LYS A 38 0.25 -2.77 -0.26
C LYS A 38 -0.10 -1.32 -0.63
N PRO A 39 -0.93 -0.57 0.14
CA PRO A 39 -1.26 0.82 -0.19
C PRO A 39 -0.02 1.71 -0.21
N TYR A 40 0.90 1.50 0.74
CA TYR A 40 2.14 2.27 0.83
C TYR A 40 3.09 1.96 -0.34
N GLU A 41 3.27 0.68 -0.67
CA GLU A 41 4.07 0.26 -1.83
C GLU A 41 3.53 0.84 -3.15
N ASN A 42 2.21 0.81 -3.33
CA ASN A 42 1.54 1.37 -4.51
C ASN A 42 1.75 2.89 -4.63
N ALA A 43 1.65 3.62 -3.51
CA ALA A 43 1.90 5.05 -3.48
C ALA A 43 3.36 5.38 -3.85
N LEU A 44 4.33 4.63 -3.31
CA LEU A 44 5.74 4.75 -3.67
C LEU A 44 5.99 4.47 -5.15
N TRP A 45 5.38 3.42 -5.69
CA TRP A 45 5.47 3.10 -7.12
C TRP A 45 4.94 4.26 -7.98
N LYS A 46 3.80 4.83 -7.60
CA LYS A 46 3.19 5.96 -8.32
C LYS A 46 4.08 7.20 -8.33
N VAL A 47 4.72 7.51 -7.20
CA VAL A 47 5.70 8.61 -7.11
C VAL A 47 6.89 8.36 -8.06
N ARG A 48 7.49 7.16 -8.04
CA ARG A 48 8.61 6.83 -8.94
C ARG A 48 8.21 6.92 -10.41
N HIS A 49 7.02 6.43 -10.75
CA HIS A 49 6.48 6.47 -12.11
C HIS A 49 6.29 7.91 -12.60
N LEU A 50 5.73 8.79 -11.76
CA LEU A 50 5.52 10.20 -12.09
C LEU A 50 6.83 10.98 -12.23
N HIS A 51 7.85 10.66 -11.43
CA HIS A 51 9.21 11.19 -11.62
C HIS A 51 9.77 10.86 -13.01
N ARG A 52 9.69 9.59 -13.44
CA ARG A 52 10.14 9.17 -14.77
C ARG A 52 9.36 9.84 -15.90
N ILE A 53 8.04 10.05 -15.71
CA ILE A 53 7.24 10.80 -16.68
C ILE A 53 7.72 12.25 -16.76
N LEU A 54 7.92 12.91 -15.62
CA LEU A 54 8.29 14.32 -15.53
C LEU A 54 9.68 14.57 -16.14
N SER A 55 10.65 13.71 -15.88
CA SER A 55 12.00 13.81 -16.45
C SER A 55 12.02 13.73 -17.97
N GLY A 56 11.05 13.02 -18.57
CA GLY A 56 10.88 12.93 -20.02
C GLY A 56 10.05 14.06 -20.64
N LYS A 57 9.59 15.05 -19.88
CA LYS A 57 8.83 16.19 -20.44
C LYS A 57 9.75 17.38 -20.72
N GLN A 58 9.46 18.09 -21.81
CA GLN A 58 10.11 19.35 -22.12
C GLN A 58 9.85 20.36 -21.00
N PHE A 59 10.93 20.85 -20.39
CA PHE A 59 10.88 21.84 -19.31
C PHE A 59 10.02 23.05 -19.70
N LEU A 60 9.20 23.54 -18.76
CA LEU A 60 8.25 24.65 -18.94
C LEU A 60 7.14 24.45 -19.98
N SER A 61 7.04 23.29 -20.64
CA SER A 61 5.86 22.99 -21.45
C SER A 61 4.60 22.85 -20.59
N LYS A 62 3.43 23.09 -21.19
CA LYS A 62 2.13 22.87 -20.52
C LYS A 62 2.02 21.45 -19.94
N ASN A 63 2.59 20.45 -20.62
CA ASN A 63 2.58 19.07 -20.18
C ASN A 63 3.55 18.79 -19.02
N TRP A 64 4.66 19.52 -18.94
CA TRP A 64 5.57 19.47 -17.80
C TRP A 64 4.90 20.00 -16.53
N PHE A 65 4.21 21.14 -16.61
CA PHE A 65 3.43 21.65 -15.47
C PHE A 65 2.33 20.67 -15.02
N LYS A 66 1.58 20.08 -15.96
CA LYS A 66 0.59 19.03 -15.64
C LYS A 66 1.22 17.83 -14.94
N ALA A 67 2.38 17.36 -15.39
CA ALA A 67 3.09 16.24 -14.76
C ALA A 67 3.60 16.62 -13.36
N LYS A 68 4.08 17.85 -13.16
CA LYS A 68 4.52 18.37 -11.87
C LYS A 68 3.39 18.43 -10.85
N VAL A 69 2.19 18.88 -11.26
CA VAL A 69 1.00 18.89 -10.40
C VAL A 69 0.63 17.46 -9.95
N LYS A 70 0.55 16.51 -10.90
CA LYS A 70 0.28 15.10 -10.56
C LYS A 70 1.30 14.50 -9.58
N LEU A 71 2.57 14.88 -9.72
CA LEU A 71 3.62 14.45 -8.81
C LEU A 71 3.39 15.00 -7.40
N ALA A 72 2.98 16.26 -7.27
CA ALA A 72 2.65 16.87 -5.98
C ALA A 72 1.46 16.17 -5.30
N GLU A 73 0.39 15.89 -6.05
CA GLU A 73 -0.77 15.12 -5.55
C GLU A 73 -0.36 13.73 -5.04
N ALA A 74 0.56 13.04 -5.73
CA ALA A 74 1.07 11.74 -5.29
C ALA A 74 1.88 11.84 -3.98
N TYR A 75 2.65 12.92 -3.80
CA TYR A 75 3.35 13.17 -2.54
C TYR A 75 2.41 13.49 -1.38
N GLU A 76 1.34 14.23 -1.64
CA GLU A 76 0.30 14.49 -0.65
C GLU A 76 -0.37 13.19 -0.20
N HIS A 77 -0.74 12.33 -1.16
CA HIS A 77 -1.30 11.01 -0.85
C HIS A 77 -0.35 10.15 -0.02
N LEU A 78 0.94 10.10 -0.38
CA LEU A 78 1.96 9.37 0.39
C LEU A 78 2.13 9.92 1.81
N ARG A 79 2.06 11.25 1.98
CA ARG A 79 2.12 11.89 3.31
C ARG A 79 0.91 11.52 4.16
N ASN A 80 -0.29 11.46 3.57
CA ASN A 80 -1.51 11.08 4.29
C ASN A 80 -1.41 9.63 4.77
N LEU A 81 -1.00 8.69 3.90
CA LEU A 81 -0.74 7.30 4.29
C LEU A 81 0.26 7.15 5.44
N ARG A 82 1.27 8.04 5.52
CA ARG A 82 2.24 8.03 6.62
C ARG A 82 1.65 8.55 7.94
N LYS A 83 0.70 9.48 7.89
CA LYS A 83 0.02 9.99 9.09
C LYS A 83 -0.96 8.99 9.67
N ASP A 84 -1.69 8.30 8.79
CA ASP A 84 -2.70 7.31 9.18
C ASP A 84 -2.09 6.09 9.88
N THR A 85 -0.83 5.78 9.59
CA THR A 85 -0.09 4.69 10.26
C THR A 85 0.56 5.09 11.59
N SER A 86 0.58 6.39 11.93
CA SER A 86 1.23 6.92 13.14
C SER A 86 0.27 7.37 14.24
N THR A 87 -1.05 7.19 14.04
CA THR A 87 -2.12 7.53 15.01
C THR A 87 -2.74 6.24 15.54
#